data_AF-A0A838W4B9-F1
#
_entry.id   AF-A0A838W4B9-F1
#
_cell.length_a   1.000
_cell.length_b   1.000
_cell.length_c   1.000
_cell.angle_alpha   90.00
_cell.angle_beta   90.00
_cell.angle_gamma   90.00
#
_symmetry.space_group_name_H-M   'P 1'
#
loop_
_entity.id
_entity.type
_entity.pdbx_description
1 polymer ?
#
loop_
_entity_poly.entity_id
_entity_poly.type
_entity_poly.pdbx_seq_one_letter_code
_entity_poly.pdbx_strand_id
1 'polypeptide(L)'
;MTPKSNSRAVQRQIDLTTAVCQERLLASHVRHSLALVDLVSDSLPFDDALDIYVRILRLNAEQARNIGSRALAELGRRSGLPAVEDLHLDSALEEEEGRDEDSEDPSATGRSGAIFSRVRRRIQGRVQADLRQRINLAAARAEDDLLTAHVDNALLFVKALADEMPPPAAVDLYLETMVLSEGLGDVVYNRALSTIADRLLPPVPQPANVRPKAAQEQGPRHDLRPEPIAEA
;
A
#
# COMPACT_ATOMS: atom_id res chain seq x y z
N MET A 1 24.13 -43.87 -6.33
CA MET A 1 22.65 -43.88 -6.18
C MET A 1 22.30 -43.02 -4.97
N THR A 2 21.89 -41.74 -5.19
CA THR A 2 21.03 -40.88 -4.31
C THR A 2 21.02 -39.38 -4.74
N PRO A 3 20.55 -39.01 -5.96
CA PRO A 3 20.22 -37.61 -6.29
C PRO A 3 18.76 -37.21 -5.97
N LYS A 4 17.85 -38.19 -5.80
CA LYS A 4 16.41 -37.95 -5.60
C LYS A 4 16.05 -37.34 -4.24
N SER A 5 16.89 -37.52 -3.23
CA SER A 5 16.66 -37.00 -1.87
C SER A 5 16.84 -35.49 -1.82
N ASN A 6 17.94 -34.98 -2.39
CA ASN A 6 18.24 -33.54 -2.41
C ASN A 6 17.19 -32.78 -3.23
N SER A 7 16.81 -33.28 -4.40
CA SER A 7 15.76 -32.65 -5.22
C SER A 7 14.41 -32.54 -4.50
N ARG A 8 14.02 -33.54 -3.69
CA ARG A 8 12.80 -33.46 -2.88
C ARG A 8 12.93 -32.48 -1.71
N ALA A 9 14.10 -32.41 -1.07
CA ALA A 9 14.36 -31.47 0.00
C ALA A 9 14.31 -30.01 -0.51
N VAL A 10 14.96 -29.75 -1.65
CA VAL A 10 14.93 -28.44 -2.33
C VAL A 10 13.50 -28.09 -2.74
N GLN A 11 12.74 -29.01 -3.34
CA GLN A 11 11.35 -28.74 -3.70
C GLN A 11 10.52 -28.38 -2.47
N ARG A 12 10.65 -29.15 -1.38
CA ARG A 12 9.95 -28.85 -0.12
C ARG A 12 10.32 -27.47 0.44
N GLN A 13 11.58 -27.06 0.29
CA GLN A 13 12.03 -25.75 0.73
C GLN A 13 11.46 -24.63 -0.14
N ILE A 14 11.36 -24.83 -1.46
CA ILE A 14 10.67 -23.91 -2.37
C ILE A 14 9.20 -23.79 -1.98
N ASP A 15 8.51 -24.90 -1.77
CA ASP A 15 7.09 -24.92 -1.41
C ASP A 15 6.85 -24.18 -0.09
N LEU A 16 7.69 -24.44 0.93
CA LEU A 16 7.62 -23.77 2.22
C LEU A 16 7.88 -22.27 2.10
N THR A 17 8.92 -21.88 1.36
CA THR A 17 9.28 -20.46 1.19
C THR A 17 8.20 -19.72 0.42
N THR A 18 7.64 -20.35 -0.61
CA THR A 18 6.49 -19.84 -1.37
C THR A 18 5.30 -19.58 -0.45
N ALA A 19 4.94 -20.55 0.38
CA ALA A 19 3.82 -20.41 1.32
C ALA A 19 4.05 -19.24 2.30
N VAL A 20 5.27 -19.09 2.82
CA VAL A 20 5.63 -17.94 3.68
C VAL A 20 5.51 -16.62 2.92
N CYS A 21 5.99 -16.54 1.69
CA CYS A 21 5.90 -15.34 0.86
C CYS A 21 4.44 -14.94 0.57
N GLN A 22 3.60 -15.92 0.21
CA GLN A 22 2.16 -15.72 -0.01
C GLN A 22 1.46 -15.23 1.25
N GLU A 23 1.75 -15.84 2.39
CA GLU A 23 1.20 -15.41 3.69
C GLU A 23 1.60 -13.97 4.03
N ARG A 24 2.87 -13.59 3.82
CA ARG A 24 3.34 -12.21 4.05
C ARG A 24 2.62 -11.19 3.17
N LEU A 25 2.42 -11.50 1.89
CA LEU A 25 1.69 -10.62 0.97
C LEU A 25 0.23 -10.49 1.37
N LEU A 26 -0.42 -11.61 1.71
CA LEU A 26 -1.80 -11.62 2.17
C LEU A 26 -1.97 -10.83 3.48
N ALA A 27 -1.05 -10.97 4.43
CA ALA A 27 -1.03 -10.18 5.66
C ALA A 27 -0.86 -8.68 5.39
N SER A 28 0.00 -8.31 4.43
CA SER A 28 0.14 -6.91 4.00
C SER A 28 -1.17 -6.38 3.43
N HIS A 29 -1.82 -7.11 2.53
CA HIS A 29 -3.12 -6.72 1.99
C HIS A 29 -4.18 -6.52 3.08
N VAL A 30 -4.31 -7.47 4.02
CA VAL A 30 -5.28 -7.36 5.12
C VAL A 30 -5.01 -6.13 5.99
N ARG A 31 -3.74 -5.85 6.31
CA ARG A 31 -3.37 -4.65 7.06
C ARG A 31 -3.77 -3.37 6.32
N HIS A 32 -3.51 -3.29 5.01
CA HIS A 32 -3.85 -2.12 4.21
C HIS A 32 -5.35 -1.98 3.92
N SER A 33 -6.07 -3.07 3.74
CA SER A 33 -7.53 -3.03 3.54
C SER A 33 -8.22 -2.52 4.80
N LEU A 34 -7.81 -3.00 5.98
CA LEU A 34 -8.34 -2.49 7.25
C LEU A 34 -7.95 -1.03 7.50
N ALA A 35 -6.70 -0.65 7.19
CA ALA A 35 -6.30 0.76 7.29
C ALA A 35 -7.11 1.66 6.35
N LEU A 36 -7.49 1.18 5.16
CA LEU A 36 -8.38 1.92 4.26
C LEU A 36 -9.79 2.02 4.84
N VAL A 37 -10.35 0.92 5.33
CA VAL A 37 -11.66 0.88 6.01
C VAL A 37 -11.69 1.91 7.13
N ASP A 38 -10.70 1.90 8.03
CA ASP A 38 -10.59 2.84 9.15
C ASP A 38 -10.48 4.30 8.65
N LEU A 39 -9.77 4.53 7.53
CA LEU A 39 -9.59 5.87 6.95
C LEU A 39 -10.88 6.47 6.37
N VAL A 40 -11.81 5.62 5.92
CA VAL A 40 -13.03 6.04 5.20
C VAL A 40 -14.32 5.72 5.93
N SER A 41 -14.25 5.19 7.16
CA SER A 41 -15.40 4.70 7.94
C SER A 41 -16.52 5.73 8.12
N ASP A 42 -16.17 7.02 8.24
CA ASP A 42 -17.14 8.11 8.40
C ASP A 42 -17.91 8.42 7.10
N SER A 43 -17.45 7.88 5.97
CA SER A 43 -17.97 8.21 4.64
C SER A 43 -18.48 7.00 3.87
N LEU A 44 -17.99 5.79 4.17
CA LEU A 44 -18.31 4.57 3.44
C LEU A 44 -18.50 3.39 4.41
N PRO A 45 -19.51 2.52 4.16
CA PRO A 45 -19.60 1.21 4.79
C PRO A 45 -18.36 0.33 4.55
N PHE A 46 -18.17 -0.66 5.41
CA PHE A 46 -17.07 -1.62 5.33
C PHE A 46 -16.97 -2.31 3.96
N ASP A 47 -18.06 -2.88 3.47
CA ASP A 47 -18.08 -3.65 2.23
C ASP A 47 -17.72 -2.76 1.02
N ASP A 48 -18.23 -1.53 0.97
CA ASP A 48 -17.92 -0.56 -0.09
C ASP A 48 -16.42 -0.18 -0.08
N ALA A 49 -15.84 0.02 1.10
CA ALA A 49 -14.41 0.33 1.24
C ALA A 49 -13.53 -0.85 0.79
N LEU A 50 -13.92 -2.08 1.12
CA LEU A 50 -13.22 -3.29 0.71
C LEU A 50 -13.32 -3.53 -0.81
N ASP A 51 -14.49 -3.30 -1.41
CA ASP A 51 -14.68 -3.39 -2.85
C ASP A 51 -13.84 -2.35 -3.61
N ILE A 52 -13.72 -1.13 -3.06
CA ILE A 52 -12.82 -0.12 -3.59
C ILE A 52 -11.36 -0.60 -3.53
N TYR A 53 -10.93 -1.17 -2.41
CA TYR A 53 -9.57 -1.72 -2.26
C TYR A 53 -9.27 -2.79 -3.32
N VAL A 54 -10.16 -3.78 -3.44
CA VAL A 54 -10.06 -4.89 -4.40
C VAL A 54 -9.95 -4.37 -5.82
N ARG A 55 -10.78 -3.40 -6.19
CA ARG A 55 -10.80 -2.83 -7.53
C ARG A 55 -9.55 -2.00 -7.84
N ILE A 56 -9.10 -1.16 -6.90
CA ILE A 56 -7.94 -0.29 -7.13
C ILE A 56 -6.67 -1.11 -7.29
N LEU A 57 -6.46 -2.10 -6.42
CA LEU A 57 -5.28 -2.98 -6.50
C LEU A 57 -5.45 -4.15 -7.48
N ARG A 58 -6.56 -4.17 -8.24
CA ARG A 58 -6.85 -5.16 -9.30
C ARG A 58 -6.70 -6.60 -8.83
N LEU A 59 -7.20 -6.89 -7.62
CA LEU A 59 -7.11 -8.21 -7.03
C LEU A 59 -8.07 -9.17 -7.73
N ASN A 60 -7.64 -10.43 -7.90
CA ASN A 60 -8.50 -11.45 -8.46
C ASN A 60 -9.54 -11.94 -7.43
N ALA A 61 -10.52 -12.73 -7.86
CA ALA A 61 -11.62 -13.18 -7.01
C ALA A 61 -11.16 -14.04 -5.81
N GLU A 62 -10.10 -14.82 -5.97
CA GLU A 62 -9.53 -15.65 -4.91
C GLU A 62 -8.84 -14.77 -3.85
N GLN A 63 -7.98 -13.85 -4.29
CA GLN A 63 -7.32 -12.87 -3.43
C GLN A 63 -8.33 -12.03 -2.66
N ALA A 64 -9.34 -11.48 -3.35
CA ALA A 64 -10.40 -10.69 -2.73
C ALA A 64 -11.14 -11.47 -1.64
N ARG A 65 -11.50 -12.73 -1.91
CA ARG A 65 -12.13 -13.61 -0.93
C ARG A 65 -11.23 -13.87 0.29
N ASN A 66 -9.96 -14.18 0.06
CA ASN A 66 -9.02 -14.46 1.15
C ASN A 66 -8.77 -13.24 2.03
N ILE A 67 -8.63 -12.06 1.41
CA ILE A 67 -8.45 -10.78 2.12
C ILE A 67 -9.71 -10.42 2.89
N GLY A 68 -10.89 -10.50 2.27
CA GLY A 68 -12.17 -10.18 2.92
C GLY A 68 -12.44 -11.06 4.14
N SER A 69 -12.32 -12.37 4.00
CA SER A 69 -12.50 -13.32 5.12
C SER A 69 -11.54 -13.03 6.28
N ARG A 70 -10.26 -12.72 5.98
CA ARG A 70 -9.27 -12.40 7.02
C ARG A 70 -9.47 -11.03 7.65
N ALA A 71 -9.89 -10.03 6.87
CA ALA A 71 -10.22 -8.71 7.38
C ALA A 71 -11.39 -8.77 8.36
N LEU A 72 -12.44 -9.53 8.02
CA LEU A 72 -13.57 -9.78 8.91
C LEU A 72 -13.15 -10.55 10.17
N ALA A 73 -12.33 -11.60 10.03
CA ALA A 73 -11.82 -12.34 11.18
C ALA A 73 -11.00 -11.45 12.12
N GLU A 74 -10.18 -10.56 11.56
CA GLU A 74 -9.39 -9.60 12.33
C GLU A 74 -10.26 -8.54 13.02
N LEU A 75 -11.28 -8.02 12.34
CA LEU A 75 -12.27 -7.13 12.97
C LEU A 75 -13.02 -7.83 14.09
N GLY A 76 -13.41 -9.10 13.91
CA GLY A 76 -14.06 -9.87 14.95
C GLY A 76 -13.20 -10.03 16.20
N ARG A 77 -11.89 -10.27 16.02
CA ARG A 77 -10.92 -10.28 17.13
C ARG A 77 -10.83 -8.92 17.84
N ARG A 78 -10.86 -7.81 17.11
CA ARG A 78 -10.83 -6.45 17.68
C ARG A 78 -12.08 -6.09 18.45
N SER A 79 -13.25 -6.51 17.95
CA SER A 79 -14.55 -6.25 18.56
C SER A 79 -14.88 -7.17 19.74
N GLY A 80 -14.01 -8.13 20.04
CA GLY A 80 -14.21 -9.08 21.14
C GLY A 80 -15.37 -10.04 20.88
N LEU A 81 -15.62 -10.42 19.61
CA LEU A 81 -16.51 -11.57 19.34
C LEU A 81 -15.97 -12.76 20.17
N PRO A 82 -16.81 -13.39 21.01
CA PRO A 82 -16.37 -14.46 21.89
C PRO A 82 -15.67 -15.54 21.05
N ALA A 83 -14.52 -16.01 21.52
CA ALA A 83 -13.92 -17.20 20.94
C ALA A 83 -14.96 -18.33 20.96
N VAL A 84 -14.88 -19.28 20.04
CA VAL A 84 -15.83 -20.42 20.03
C VAL A 84 -15.82 -21.16 21.38
N GLU A 85 -14.72 -21.09 22.14
CA GLU A 85 -14.63 -21.58 23.52
C GLU A 85 -15.55 -20.86 24.54
N ASP A 86 -15.97 -19.62 24.31
CA ASP A 86 -16.77 -18.81 25.25
C ASP A 86 -18.29 -18.88 24.97
N LEU A 87 -18.72 -19.60 23.94
CA LEU A 87 -20.14 -19.77 23.61
C LEU A 87 -20.77 -20.86 24.49
N HIS A 88 -21.12 -20.49 25.73
CA HIS A 88 -22.10 -21.25 26.50
C HIS A 88 -23.48 -21.14 25.82
N LEU A 89 -23.97 -22.27 25.32
CA LEU A 89 -25.17 -22.42 24.49
C LEU A 89 -26.51 -22.30 25.26
N ASP A 90 -26.61 -21.40 26.25
CA ASP A 90 -27.74 -21.37 27.20
C ASP A 90 -28.53 -20.04 27.25
N SER A 91 -28.39 -19.12 26.29
CA SER A 91 -29.22 -17.90 26.27
C SER A 91 -29.45 -17.35 24.88
N ALA A 92 -30.44 -17.89 24.17
CA ALA A 92 -31.02 -17.22 23.00
C ALA A 92 -32.45 -17.71 22.73
N LEU A 93 -33.33 -17.57 23.73
CA LEU A 93 -34.78 -17.58 23.54
C LEU A 93 -35.40 -16.61 24.55
N GLU A 94 -35.26 -15.30 24.34
CA GLU A 94 -36.23 -14.33 24.84
C GLU A 94 -36.46 -13.24 23.78
N GLU A 95 -37.74 -12.99 23.57
CA GLU A 95 -38.39 -12.19 22.56
C GLU A 95 -38.25 -10.68 22.85
N GLU A 96 -38.24 -9.85 21.81
CA GLU A 96 -38.89 -8.53 21.90
C GLU A 96 -39.74 -8.29 20.65
N GLU A 97 -41.05 -8.49 20.84
CA GLU A 97 -42.10 -7.89 20.04
C GLU A 97 -42.34 -6.44 20.50
N GLY A 98 -42.52 -5.54 19.53
CA GLY A 98 -43.48 -4.43 19.65
C GLY A 98 -42.94 -3.02 19.82
N ARG A 99 -42.97 -2.22 18.74
CA ARG A 99 -43.51 -0.85 18.81
C ARG A 99 -44.00 -0.32 17.46
N ASP A 100 -45.28 0.04 17.46
CA ASP A 100 -46.05 0.57 16.34
C ASP A 100 -45.67 2.00 15.93
N GLU A 101 -46.11 2.26 14.69
CA GLU A 101 -46.30 3.47 13.91
C GLU A 101 -46.51 4.80 14.65
N ASP A 102 -45.91 5.86 14.10
CA ASP A 102 -46.63 7.12 13.92
C ASP A 102 -46.16 7.85 12.66
N SER A 103 -47.15 8.38 11.94
CA SER A 103 -47.04 9.06 10.66
C SER A 103 -46.84 10.56 10.87
N GLU A 104 -46.09 11.25 10.01
CA GLU A 104 -46.47 12.61 9.55
C GLU A 104 -45.58 13.10 8.39
N ASP A 105 -46.20 13.28 7.22
CA ASP A 105 -45.76 14.16 6.15
C ASP A 105 -46.52 15.49 6.31
N PRO A 106 -45.84 16.64 6.26
CA PRO A 106 -46.33 17.64 5.33
C PRO A 106 -45.22 18.32 4.54
N SER A 107 -45.36 18.18 3.21
CA SER A 107 -44.90 19.12 2.19
C SER A 107 -45.12 20.60 2.57
N ALA A 108 -44.05 21.42 2.53
CA ALA A 108 -43.98 22.79 1.98
C ALA A 108 -42.75 23.57 2.51
N THR A 109 -41.68 23.71 1.72
CA THR A 109 -40.77 24.89 1.75
C THR A 109 -40.02 25.05 0.42
N GLY A 110 -40.79 25.15 -0.67
CA GLY A 110 -40.28 25.51 -1.98
C GLY A 110 -40.08 27.02 -2.11
N ARG A 111 -38.89 27.52 -1.76
CA ARG A 111 -38.20 28.69 -2.40
C ARG A 111 -36.82 29.01 -1.81
N SER A 112 -36.48 28.52 -0.61
CA SER A 112 -35.14 28.67 -0.01
C SER A 112 -34.16 27.54 -0.38
N GLY A 113 -34.67 26.40 -0.85
CA GLY A 113 -33.87 25.20 -1.14
C GLY A 113 -32.96 25.26 -2.38
N ALA A 114 -33.18 26.21 -3.32
CA ALA A 114 -32.44 26.26 -4.59
C ALA A 114 -31.02 26.88 -4.48
N ILE A 115 -30.74 27.60 -3.39
CA ILE A 115 -29.42 28.17 -3.07
C ILE A 115 -28.65 27.20 -2.15
N PHE A 116 -29.32 26.65 -1.12
CA PHE A 116 -28.76 25.63 -0.25
C PHE A 116 -28.43 24.32 -0.98
N SER A 117 -29.18 23.92 -2.01
CA SER A 117 -28.87 22.73 -2.82
C SER A 117 -27.61 22.89 -3.68
N ARG A 118 -27.31 24.10 -4.17
CA ARG A 118 -26.06 24.38 -4.92
C ARG A 118 -24.85 24.41 -4.01
N VAL A 119 -24.99 24.94 -2.79
CA VAL A 119 -23.94 24.90 -1.77
C VAL A 119 -23.72 23.46 -1.29
N ARG A 120 -24.79 22.71 -0.99
CA ARG A 120 -24.73 21.29 -0.60
C ARG A 120 -24.10 20.43 -1.70
N ARG A 121 -24.44 20.64 -2.97
CA ARG A 121 -23.82 19.93 -4.10
C ARG A 121 -22.32 20.25 -4.24
N ARG A 122 -21.89 21.50 -4.01
CA ARG A 122 -20.46 21.87 -4.03
C ARG A 122 -19.70 21.30 -2.83
N ILE A 123 -20.30 21.31 -1.65
CA ILE A 123 -19.71 20.71 -0.45
C ILE A 123 -19.59 19.20 -0.62
N GLN A 124 -20.66 18.54 -1.09
CA GLN A 124 -20.64 17.10 -1.41
C GLN A 124 -19.61 16.76 -2.49
N GLY A 125 -19.46 17.61 -3.52
CA GLY A 125 -18.42 17.46 -4.53
C GLY A 125 -17.00 17.59 -3.98
N ARG A 126 -16.77 18.53 -3.04
CA ARG A 126 -15.47 18.69 -2.36
C ARG A 126 -15.17 17.53 -1.41
N VAL A 127 -16.15 17.07 -0.64
CA VAL A 127 -16.02 15.88 0.23
C VAL A 127 -15.70 14.65 -0.61
N GLN A 128 -16.35 14.48 -1.76
CA GLN A 128 -16.02 13.39 -2.68
C GLN A 128 -14.62 13.53 -3.28
N ALA A 129 -14.17 14.75 -3.60
CA ALA A 129 -12.82 14.98 -4.10
C ALA A 129 -11.75 14.64 -3.04
N ASP A 130 -11.96 15.09 -1.80
CA ASP A 130 -11.09 14.79 -0.66
C ASP A 130 -11.06 13.29 -0.35
N LEU A 131 -12.22 12.63 -0.32
CA LEU A 131 -12.33 11.19 -0.13
C LEU A 131 -11.57 10.41 -1.22
N ARG A 132 -11.76 10.78 -2.49
CA ARG A 132 -11.01 10.17 -3.61
C ARG A 132 -9.51 10.38 -3.46
N GLN A 133 -9.07 11.56 -3.04
CA GLN A 133 -7.66 11.84 -2.79
C GLN A 133 -7.10 10.96 -1.68
N ARG A 134 -7.80 10.84 -0.54
CA ARG A 134 -7.40 9.96 0.57
C ARG A 134 -7.29 8.50 0.14
N ILE A 135 -8.29 8.00 -0.60
CA ILE A 135 -8.29 6.65 -1.16
C ILE A 135 -7.08 6.42 -2.07
N ASN A 136 -6.79 7.35 -2.98
CA ASN A 136 -5.64 7.23 -3.89
C ASN A 136 -4.30 7.22 -3.14
N LEU A 137 -4.13 8.06 -2.12
CA LEU A 137 -2.91 8.07 -1.30
C LEU A 137 -2.77 6.78 -0.49
N ALA A 138 -3.86 6.26 0.07
CA ALA A 138 -3.85 4.99 0.79
C ALA A 138 -3.51 3.81 -0.13
N ALA A 139 -4.05 3.80 -1.35
CA ALA A 139 -3.71 2.82 -2.38
C ALA A 139 -2.23 2.90 -2.79
N ALA A 140 -1.71 4.10 -3.06
CA ALA A 140 -0.31 4.28 -3.40
C ALA A 140 0.63 3.78 -2.30
N ARG A 141 0.28 4.05 -1.02
CA ARG A 141 1.02 3.50 0.13
C ARG A 141 0.97 1.98 0.17
N ALA A 142 -0.20 1.39 -0.09
CA ALA A 142 -0.35 -0.07 -0.13
C ALA A 142 0.49 -0.68 -1.26
N GLU A 143 0.50 -0.07 -2.46
CA GLU A 143 1.32 -0.53 -3.59
C GLU A 143 2.82 -0.50 -3.27
N ASP A 144 3.32 0.56 -2.62
CA ASP A 144 4.73 0.66 -2.24
C ASP A 144 5.12 -0.35 -1.15
N ASP A 145 4.26 -0.56 -0.14
CA ASP A 145 4.48 -1.57 0.89
C ASP A 145 4.42 -3.00 0.31
N LEU A 146 3.55 -3.26 -0.67
CA LEU A 146 3.50 -4.54 -1.40
C LEU A 146 4.73 -4.77 -2.26
N LEU A 147 5.21 -3.74 -2.97
CA LEU A 147 6.46 -3.80 -3.72
C LEU A 147 7.64 -4.13 -2.80
N THR A 148 7.71 -3.48 -1.64
CA THR A 148 8.73 -3.76 -0.62
C THR A 148 8.63 -5.21 -0.13
N ALA A 149 7.42 -5.70 0.14
CA ALA A 149 7.19 -7.09 0.52
C ALA A 149 7.65 -8.09 -0.56
N HIS A 150 7.46 -7.77 -1.85
CA HIS A 150 7.99 -8.59 -2.94
C HIS A 150 9.51 -8.64 -2.96
N VAL A 151 10.19 -7.51 -2.76
CA VAL A 151 11.65 -7.46 -2.68
C VAL A 151 12.16 -8.28 -1.49
N ASP A 152 11.56 -8.12 -0.31
CA ASP A 152 11.92 -8.89 0.88
C ASP A 152 11.71 -10.40 0.69
N ASN A 153 10.66 -10.78 -0.03
CA ASN A 153 10.34 -12.17 -0.34
C ASN A 153 11.32 -12.77 -1.37
N ALA A 154 11.75 -12.00 -2.37
CA ALA A 154 12.82 -12.40 -3.29
C ALA A 154 14.14 -12.64 -2.53
N LEU A 155 14.48 -11.76 -1.59
CA LEU A 155 15.66 -11.93 -0.74
C LEU A 155 15.53 -13.13 0.22
N LEU A 156 14.31 -13.49 0.63
CA LEU A 156 14.05 -14.71 1.38
C LEU A 156 14.34 -15.96 0.55
N PHE A 157 13.96 -15.99 -0.73
CA PHE A 157 14.33 -17.05 -1.67
C PHE A 157 15.85 -17.19 -1.82
N VAL A 158 16.55 -16.06 -2.01
CA VAL A 158 18.02 -16.04 -2.08
C VAL A 158 18.63 -16.64 -0.82
N LYS A 159 18.11 -16.29 0.36
CA LYS A 159 18.61 -16.86 1.63
C LYS A 159 18.29 -18.34 1.76
N ALA A 160 17.09 -18.76 1.38
CA ALA A 160 16.66 -20.15 1.50
C ALA A 160 17.47 -21.06 0.57
N LEU A 161 17.76 -20.62 -0.65
CA LEU A 161 18.39 -21.44 -1.70
C LEU A 161 19.87 -21.16 -1.90
N ALA A 162 20.52 -20.49 -0.93
CA ALA A 162 21.91 -20.04 -1.04
C ALA A 162 22.92 -21.17 -1.32
N ASP A 163 22.69 -22.37 -0.79
CA ASP A 163 23.56 -23.53 -1.00
C ASP A 163 23.28 -24.27 -2.33
N GLU A 164 22.18 -23.94 -3.00
CA GLU A 164 21.67 -24.67 -4.16
C GLU A 164 21.85 -23.88 -5.46
N MET A 165 21.78 -22.54 -5.43
CA MET A 165 21.87 -21.71 -6.63
C MET A 165 22.38 -20.28 -6.35
N PRO A 166 22.93 -19.59 -7.36
CA PRO A 166 23.39 -18.22 -7.20
C PRO A 166 22.21 -17.24 -7.01
N PRO A 167 22.43 -16.07 -6.36
CA PRO A 167 21.36 -15.13 -6.02
C PRO A 167 20.46 -14.69 -7.20
N PRO A 168 20.97 -14.34 -8.40
CA PRO A 168 20.10 -13.98 -9.51
C PRO A 168 19.11 -15.08 -9.89
N ALA A 169 19.57 -16.34 -9.94
CA ALA A 169 18.71 -17.48 -10.25
C ALA A 169 17.61 -17.72 -9.19
N ALA A 170 17.92 -17.48 -7.91
CA ALA A 170 16.93 -17.56 -6.84
C ALA A 170 15.88 -16.44 -6.92
N VAL A 171 16.28 -15.24 -7.37
CA VAL A 171 15.34 -14.14 -7.62
C VAL A 171 14.45 -14.47 -8.82
N ASP A 172 15.00 -14.97 -9.92
CA ASP A 172 14.20 -15.39 -11.08
C ASP A 172 13.16 -16.44 -10.70
N LEU A 173 13.58 -17.46 -9.94
CA LEU A 173 12.67 -18.49 -9.44
C LEU A 173 11.54 -17.91 -8.60
N TYR A 174 11.81 -16.90 -7.77
CA TYR A 174 10.77 -16.20 -7.01
C TYR A 174 9.76 -15.50 -7.94
N LEU A 175 10.23 -14.78 -8.95
CA LEU A 175 9.39 -14.04 -9.90
C LEU A 175 8.49 -14.99 -10.69
N GLU A 176 9.04 -16.11 -11.16
CA GLU A 176 8.32 -17.18 -11.84
C GLU A 176 7.26 -17.82 -10.94
N THR A 177 7.66 -18.17 -9.71
CA THR A 177 6.76 -18.84 -8.74
C THR A 177 5.60 -17.94 -8.32
N MET A 178 5.85 -16.63 -8.17
CA MET A 178 4.82 -15.66 -7.80
C MET A 178 4.04 -15.09 -8.98
N VAL A 179 4.41 -15.44 -10.21
CA VAL A 179 3.76 -15.01 -11.46
C VAL A 179 3.58 -13.49 -11.51
N LEU A 180 4.66 -12.75 -11.24
CA LEU A 180 4.61 -11.27 -11.28
C LEU A 180 4.48 -10.78 -12.73
N SER A 181 3.77 -9.68 -12.92
CA SER A 181 3.73 -9.01 -14.23
C SER A 181 5.13 -8.53 -14.62
N GLU A 182 5.45 -8.55 -15.92
CA GLU A 182 6.79 -8.22 -16.44
C GLU A 182 7.35 -6.91 -15.84
N GLY A 183 6.57 -5.82 -15.91
CA GLY A 183 7.00 -4.53 -15.37
C GLY A 183 7.21 -4.51 -13.85
N LEU A 184 6.43 -5.26 -13.07
CA LEU A 184 6.65 -5.38 -11.62
C LEU A 184 7.87 -6.28 -11.34
N GLY A 185 8.01 -7.36 -12.10
CA GLY A 185 9.11 -8.31 -12.00
C GLY A 185 10.47 -7.64 -12.20
N ASP A 186 10.60 -6.80 -13.22
CA ASP A 186 11.83 -6.03 -13.49
C ASP A 186 12.22 -5.12 -12.32
N VAL A 187 11.25 -4.43 -11.72
CA VAL A 187 11.50 -3.55 -10.57
C VAL A 187 11.95 -4.36 -9.36
N VAL A 188 11.27 -5.48 -9.08
CA VAL A 188 11.60 -6.36 -7.96
C VAL A 188 12.98 -6.99 -8.15
N TYR A 189 13.27 -7.49 -9.36
CA TYR A 189 14.56 -8.07 -9.72
C TYR A 189 15.70 -7.09 -9.45
N ASN A 190 15.62 -5.89 -10.02
CA ASN A 190 16.66 -4.90 -9.90
C ASN A 190 16.82 -4.39 -8.46
N ARG A 191 15.73 -4.20 -7.70
CA ARG A 191 15.81 -3.80 -6.28
C ARG A 191 16.42 -4.89 -5.40
N ALA A 192 16.06 -6.16 -5.63
CA ALA A 192 16.63 -7.28 -4.90
C ALA A 192 18.14 -7.40 -5.18
N LEU A 193 18.54 -7.36 -6.45
CA LEU A 193 19.96 -7.39 -6.83
C LEU A 193 20.73 -6.17 -6.34
N SER A 194 20.15 -4.98 -6.34
CA SER A 194 20.77 -3.79 -5.73
C SER A 194 21.04 -4.00 -4.24
N THR A 195 20.07 -4.56 -3.51
CA THR A 195 20.23 -4.85 -2.07
C THR A 195 21.33 -5.89 -1.82
N ILE A 196 21.50 -6.86 -2.72
CA ILE A 196 22.58 -7.85 -2.67
C ILE A 196 23.92 -7.18 -3.02
N ALA A 197 23.94 -6.34 -4.06
CA ALA A 197 25.12 -5.61 -4.49
C ALA A 197 25.69 -4.72 -3.37
N ASP A 198 24.83 -4.03 -2.63
CA ASP A 198 25.23 -3.20 -1.48
C ASP A 198 25.98 -3.99 -0.39
N ARG A 199 25.81 -5.32 -0.34
CA ARG A 199 26.49 -6.21 0.62
C ARG A 199 27.75 -6.85 0.07
N LEU A 200 27.84 -7.03 -1.26
CA LEU A 200 28.90 -7.82 -1.89
C LEU A 200 29.92 -6.98 -2.65
N LEU A 201 29.52 -5.81 -3.13
CA LEU A 201 30.35 -4.95 -3.96
C LEU A 201 30.87 -3.75 -3.17
N PRO A 202 32.02 -3.18 -3.55
CA PRO A 202 32.47 -1.89 -3.03
C PRO A 202 31.42 -0.79 -3.30
N PRO A 203 31.29 0.21 -2.42
CA PRO A 203 30.35 1.30 -2.63
C PRO A 203 30.70 2.08 -3.90
N VAL A 204 29.67 2.45 -4.68
CA VAL A 204 29.85 3.29 -5.87
C VAL A 204 30.37 4.67 -5.42
N PRO A 205 31.48 5.18 -6.00
CA PRO A 205 31.96 6.51 -5.68
C PRO A 205 30.87 7.54 -5.97
N GLN A 206 30.43 8.27 -4.93
CA GLN A 206 29.51 9.38 -5.14
C GLN A 206 30.24 10.49 -5.90
N PRO A 207 29.62 11.10 -6.94
CA PRO A 207 30.21 12.28 -7.55
C PRO A 207 30.41 13.31 -6.44
N ALA A 208 31.67 13.71 -6.22
CA ALA A 208 31.99 14.76 -5.28
C ALA A 208 31.07 15.94 -5.60
N ASN A 209 30.31 16.42 -4.62
CA ASN A 209 29.50 17.62 -4.75
C ASN A 209 30.42 18.75 -5.25
N VAL A 210 30.45 18.96 -6.56
CA VAL A 210 31.11 20.12 -7.17
C VAL A 210 30.23 21.28 -6.76
N ARG A 211 30.52 21.86 -5.59
CA ARG A 211 30.02 23.19 -5.26
C ARG A 211 30.37 24.06 -6.47
N PRO A 212 29.40 24.69 -7.16
CA PRO A 212 29.75 25.69 -8.15
C PRO A 212 30.60 26.73 -7.43
N LYS A 213 31.84 26.88 -7.90
CA LYS A 213 32.76 27.93 -7.46
C LYS A 213 32.14 29.25 -7.89
N ALA A 214 31.23 29.77 -7.08
CA ALA A 214 30.64 31.08 -7.29
C ALA A 214 31.78 32.10 -7.29
N ALA A 215 32.04 32.64 -8.47
CA ALA A 215 32.71 33.90 -8.79
C ALA A 215 33.34 34.61 -7.57
N GLN A 216 34.53 34.15 -7.17
CA GLN A 216 35.53 35.01 -6.57
C GLN A 216 36.26 35.73 -7.70
N GLU A 217 35.58 36.68 -8.34
CA GLU A 217 36.20 37.75 -9.11
C GLU A 217 35.52 39.07 -8.72
N GLN A 218 35.70 39.46 -7.46
CA GLN A 218 35.68 40.88 -7.11
C GLN A 218 37.04 41.47 -7.51
N GLY A 219 37.15 41.88 -8.78
CA GLY A 219 38.19 42.79 -9.22
C GLY A 219 37.96 44.20 -8.64
N PRO A 220 39.01 45.01 -8.47
CA PRO A 220 38.94 46.24 -7.70
C PRO A 220 38.07 47.30 -8.38
N ARG A 221 37.22 47.95 -7.59
CA ARG A 221 36.44 49.15 -7.98
C ARG A 221 37.42 50.24 -8.43
N HIS A 222 37.43 50.54 -9.72
CA HIS A 222 38.11 51.72 -10.25
C HIS A 222 37.26 52.95 -9.92
N ASP A 223 37.82 53.84 -9.10
CA ASP A 223 37.32 55.19 -8.86
C ASP A 223 37.07 55.91 -10.19
N LEU A 224 35.85 56.44 -10.38
CA LEU A 224 35.56 57.48 -11.35
C LEU A 224 35.25 58.76 -10.58
N ARG A 225 36.25 59.63 -10.51
CA ARG A 225 36.06 61.05 -10.17
C ARG A 225 35.40 61.77 -11.36
N PRO A 226 34.49 62.73 -11.11
CA PRO A 226 33.89 63.54 -12.17
C PRO A 226 34.83 64.68 -12.60
N GLU A 227 35.02 64.84 -13.92
CA GLU A 227 35.61 66.04 -14.54
C GLU A 227 34.51 67.07 -14.86
N PRO A 228 34.76 68.38 -14.69
CA PRO A 228 33.76 69.43 -14.88
C PRO A 228 33.68 69.88 -16.34
N ILE A 229 32.47 70.13 -16.84
CA ILE A 229 32.26 70.85 -18.10
C ILE A 229 32.03 72.33 -17.77
N ALA A 230 32.96 73.17 -18.17
CA ALA A 230 32.83 74.63 -18.17
C ALA A 230 32.06 75.11 -19.41
N GLU A 231 31.25 76.16 -19.21
CA GLU A 231 30.45 76.87 -20.21
C GLU A 231 31.32 77.63 -21.23
N ALA A 232 30.81 77.71 -22.47
CA ALA A 232 30.95 78.84 -23.39
C ALA A 232 29.78 78.82 -24.39
#